data_AF-A0A9D6L2B6-F1
#
_entry.id   AF-A0A9D6L2B6-F1
#
_cell.length_a   1.000
_cell.length_b   1.000
_cell.length_c   1.000
_cell.angle_alpha   90.00
_cell.angle_beta   90.00
_cell.angle_gamma   90.00
#
_symmetry.space_group_name_H-M   'P 1'
#
loop_
_entity.id
_entity.type
_entity.pdbx_description
1 polymer ?
#
loop_
_entity_poly.entity_id
_entity_poly.type
_entity_poly.pdbx_seq_one_letter_code
_entity_poly.pdbx_strand_id
1 'polypeptide(L)'
;MEATPDLQTIPQDRFNWRNYFRNAIYFLLGLLVFLFSLDLMISSILQLGTTFTDAILLATSNPFTGLFIGLLATAIIQSSSATTSITVALVASGSLSLQSAVPIIMGANIGTTITSTIVSLSFISHKKEFRRAVAAGTYHDFFNILTALILFPLEYNFQLMSGLAQYIATNFFHEPTAQITTNFKMLGPGLSWPVKFITDNITNGYLLAALSLIMLFGSILFFRKVISNVLGFGSQTKFRRFFFKNPFKSFGWGLLTTAAIRSSTVTTSLVVPLVAKKVIRLRQAGAFILGANIGTTITAFLASTFNSNAAISIAITHFLFNFIGVLFFFRTPFLKEIPFKLAMGIGRLTLRNRIIGFLYLLLTFFLIPFSLIFLSQ
;
A
#
# COMPACT_ATOMS: atom_id res chain seq x y z
N MET A 1 6.22 22.85 54.64
CA MET A 1 6.99 22.98 53.38
C MET A 1 7.33 21.57 52.94
N GLU A 2 6.47 20.97 52.10
CA GLU A 2 6.73 19.67 51.50
C GLU A 2 7.71 19.84 50.34
N ALA A 3 8.79 19.06 50.38
CA ALA A 3 9.80 19.01 49.34
C ALA A 3 9.19 18.53 48.02
N THR A 4 9.41 19.32 46.96
CA THR A 4 9.14 18.95 45.58
C THR A 4 9.93 17.69 45.22
N PRO A 5 9.31 16.64 44.64
CA PRO A 5 10.06 15.48 44.16
C PRO A 5 10.95 15.89 42.99
N ASP A 6 12.21 15.51 43.09
CA ASP A 6 13.25 15.73 42.10
C ASP A 6 12.79 15.44 40.67
N LEU A 7 13.07 16.39 39.79
CA LEU A 7 13.13 16.20 38.36
C LEU A 7 14.15 15.09 38.07
N GLN A 8 13.68 13.84 38.06
CA GLN A 8 14.43 12.72 37.51
C GLN A 8 14.85 13.09 36.09
N THR A 9 16.15 13.22 35.91
CA THR A 9 16.81 13.44 34.63
C THR A 9 16.36 12.34 33.68
N ILE A 10 15.60 12.71 32.65
CA ILE A 10 15.30 11.82 31.54
C ILE A 10 16.65 11.35 31.00
N PRO A 11 16.95 10.04 30.94
CA PRO A 11 18.19 9.57 30.34
C PRO A 11 18.27 10.15 28.92
N GLN A 12 19.33 10.89 28.62
CA GLN A 12 19.66 11.19 27.23
C GLN A 12 19.94 9.84 26.57
N ASP A 13 19.01 9.36 25.74
CA ASP A 13 19.28 8.23 24.85
C ASP A 13 20.53 8.57 24.04
N ARG A 14 21.67 7.97 24.42
CA ARG A 14 22.93 8.19 23.71
C ARG A 14 22.74 7.75 22.26
N PHE A 15 23.06 8.64 21.33
CA PHE A 15 22.95 8.40 19.89
C PHE A 15 23.78 7.17 19.50
N ASN A 16 23.14 6.01 19.36
CA ASN A 16 23.84 4.73 19.21
C ASN A 16 24.02 4.39 17.73
N TRP A 17 25.06 4.95 17.10
CA TRP A 17 25.41 4.75 15.69
C TRP A 17 25.46 3.27 15.26
N ARG A 18 25.90 2.35 16.15
CA ARG A 18 25.93 0.90 15.87
C ARG A 18 24.54 0.34 15.59
N ASN A 19 23.52 0.77 16.34
CA ASN A 19 22.15 0.30 16.13
C ASN A 19 21.58 0.84 14.81
N TYR A 20 21.82 2.11 14.49
CA TYR A 20 21.38 2.70 13.22
C TYR A 20 22.06 2.05 12.02
N PHE A 21 23.38 1.85 12.07
CA PHE A 21 24.14 1.20 11.02
C PHE A 21 23.70 -0.25 10.80
N ARG A 22 23.52 -1.02 11.89
CA ARG A 22 22.97 -2.39 11.82
C ARG A 22 21.57 -2.42 11.20
N ASN A 23 20.71 -1.49 11.59
CA ASN A 23 19.35 -1.41 11.05
C ASN A 23 19.35 -1.00 9.56
N ALA A 24 20.28 -0.14 9.13
CA ALA A 24 20.47 0.22 7.73
C ALA A 24 20.94 -0.98 6.89
N ILE A 25 21.86 -1.80 7.41
CA ILE A 25 22.28 -3.05 6.76
C ILE A 25 21.11 -4.02 6.64
N TYR A 26 20.36 -4.24 7.71
CA TYR A 26 19.17 -5.09 7.67
C TYR A 26 18.15 -4.58 6.65
N PHE A 27 17.95 -3.27 6.57
CA PHE A 27 17.07 -2.68 5.59
C PHE A 27 17.55 -2.95 4.14
N LEU A 28 18.84 -2.77 3.86
CA LEU A 28 19.42 -3.03 2.54
C LEU A 28 19.32 -4.51 2.15
N LEU A 29 19.57 -5.43 3.09
CA LEU A 29 19.40 -6.87 2.87
C LEU A 29 17.94 -7.24 2.58
N GLY A 30 17.00 -6.69 3.36
CA GLY A 30 15.57 -6.88 3.11
C GLY A 30 15.15 -6.37 1.73
N LEU A 31 15.73 -5.26 1.28
CA LEU A 31 15.50 -4.71 -0.06
C LEU A 31 16.02 -5.63 -1.16
N LEU A 32 17.23 -6.19 -1.00
CA LEU A 32 17.77 -7.13 -1.97
C LEU A 32 16.90 -8.39 -2.08
N VAL A 33 16.47 -8.96 -0.96
CA VAL A 33 15.57 -10.14 -0.95
C VAL A 33 14.22 -9.81 -1.58
N PHE A 34 13.68 -8.60 -1.35
CA PHE A 34 12.46 -8.13 -1.98
C PHE A 34 12.61 -8.05 -3.51
N LEU A 35 13.64 -7.37 -4.03
CA LEU A 35 13.89 -7.27 -5.47
C LEU A 35 14.12 -8.65 -6.10
N PHE A 36 14.86 -9.53 -5.40
CA PHE A 36 15.05 -10.93 -5.79
C PHE A 36 13.74 -11.70 -5.93
N SER A 37 12.84 -11.56 -4.95
CA SER A 37 11.54 -12.24 -4.98
C SER A 37 10.67 -11.76 -6.14
N LEU A 38 10.77 -10.49 -6.53
CA LEU A 38 10.04 -9.95 -7.68
C LEU A 38 10.57 -10.54 -8.99
N ASP A 39 11.89 -10.69 -9.14
CA ASP A 39 12.49 -11.32 -10.33
C ASP A 39 12.10 -12.80 -10.50
N LEU A 40 12.07 -13.54 -9.40
CA LEU A 40 11.55 -14.91 -9.40
C LEU A 40 10.07 -14.97 -9.77
N MET A 41 9.28 -14.03 -9.27
CA MET A 41 7.85 -13.96 -9.56
C MET A 41 7.60 -13.67 -11.05
N ILE A 42 8.34 -12.72 -11.64
CA ILE A 42 8.29 -12.43 -13.08
C ILE A 42 8.65 -13.67 -13.89
N SER A 43 9.74 -14.36 -13.51
CA SER A 43 10.17 -15.59 -14.17
C SER A 43 9.14 -16.72 -14.05
N SER A 44 8.45 -16.83 -12.90
CA SER A 44 7.38 -17.82 -12.69
C SER A 44 6.18 -17.56 -13.59
N ILE A 45 5.81 -16.30 -13.78
CA ILE A 45 4.69 -15.91 -14.66
C ILE A 45 5.02 -16.28 -16.11
N LEU A 46 6.26 -16.03 -16.55
CA LEU A 46 6.72 -16.42 -17.89
C LEU A 46 6.68 -17.94 -18.09
N GLN A 47 6.97 -18.74 -17.05
CA GLN A 47 6.92 -20.21 -17.11
C GLN A 47 5.49 -20.79 -17.02
N LEU A 48 4.54 -20.06 -16.42
CA LEU A 48 3.16 -20.53 -16.21
C LEU A 48 2.29 -20.54 -17.48
N GLY A 49 2.67 -19.81 -18.53
CA GLY A 49 2.07 -19.90 -19.85
C GLY A 49 0.53 -19.75 -19.88
N THR A 50 -0.12 -20.56 -20.73
CA THR A 50 -1.54 -20.44 -21.16
C THR A 50 -2.57 -20.42 -20.02
N THR A 51 -2.39 -21.20 -18.96
CA THR A 51 -3.33 -21.31 -17.82
C THR A 51 -3.48 -20.01 -17.01
N PHE A 52 -2.42 -19.21 -16.94
CA PHE A 52 -2.45 -17.91 -16.25
C PHE A 52 -3.07 -16.82 -17.14
N THR A 53 -2.93 -16.95 -18.45
CA THR A 53 -3.64 -16.11 -19.45
C THR A 53 -5.15 -16.19 -19.29
N ASP A 54 -5.73 -17.33 -18.90
CA ASP A 54 -7.17 -17.47 -18.65
C ASP A 54 -7.63 -16.70 -17.40
N ALA A 55 -6.82 -16.71 -16.33
CA ALA A 55 -7.06 -15.91 -15.13
C ALA A 55 -6.87 -14.40 -15.39
N ILE A 56 -5.92 -14.03 -16.25
CA ILE A 56 -5.77 -12.66 -16.77
C ILE A 56 -6.97 -12.29 -17.65
N LEU A 57 -7.44 -13.18 -18.53
CA LEU A 57 -8.60 -12.97 -19.42
C LEU A 57 -9.89 -12.69 -18.65
N LEU A 58 -10.11 -13.41 -17.54
CA LEU A 58 -11.19 -13.12 -16.60
C LEU A 58 -11.02 -11.75 -15.90
N ALA A 59 -9.79 -11.31 -15.68
CA ALA A 59 -9.50 -10.00 -15.09
C ALA A 59 -9.58 -8.84 -16.11
N THR A 60 -9.44 -9.12 -17.40
CA THR A 60 -9.39 -8.11 -18.48
C THR A 60 -10.71 -7.90 -19.19
N SER A 61 -11.67 -8.83 -19.09
CA SER A 61 -12.95 -8.76 -19.79
C SER A 61 -13.83 -7.57 -19.37
N ASN A 62 -13.71 -7.13 -18.12
CA ASN A 62 -14.47 -6.00 -17.57
C ASN A 62 -13.60 -5.16 -16.62
N PRO A 63 -13.42 -3.83 -16.85
CA PRO A 63 -12.70 -2.94 -15.95
C PRO A 63 -13.19 -2.97 -14.49
N PHE A 64 -14.48 -3.20 -14.25
CA PHE A 64 -15.03 -3.35 -12.90
C PHE A 64 -14.50 -4.61 -12.22
N THR A 65 -14.44 -5.72 -12.94
CA THR A 65 -13.83 -6.97 -12.47
C THR A 65 -12.35 -6.78 -12.16
N GLY A 66 -11.62 -6.06 -13.00
CA GLY A 66 -10.23 -5.68 -12.73
C GLY A 66 -10.06 -4.91 -11.41
N LEU A 67 -10.92 -3.92 -11.15
CA LEU A 67 -10.92 -3.19 -9.87
C LEU A 67 -11.16 -4.10 -8.68
N PHE A 68 -12.13 -5.01 -8.74
CA PHE A 68 -12.40 -5.91 -7.63
C PHE A 68 -11.33 -6.99 -7.45
N ILE A 69 -10.71 -7.47 -8.52
CA ILE A 69 -9.55 -8.37 -8.44
C ILE A 69 -8.40 -7.68 -7.73
N GLY A 70 -8.07 -6.44 -8.08
CA GLY A 70 -7.05 -5.67 -7.36
C GLY A 70 -7.38 -5.50 -5.87
N LEU A 71 -8.63 -5.17 -5.56
CA LEU A 71 -9.11 -5.02 -4.18
C LEU A 71 -8.96 -6.33 -3.40
N LEU A 72 -9.49 -7.43 -3.92
CA LEU A 72 -9.50 -8.73 -3.25
C LEU A 72 -8.10 -9.32 -3.16
N ALA A 73 -7.31 -9.25 -4.23
CA ALA A 73 -5.92 -9.68 -4.24
C ALA A 73 -5.14 -8.95 -3.16
N THR A 74 -5.23 -7.62 -3.09
CA THR A 74 -4.58 -6.86 -2.01
C THR A 74 -5.19 -7.16 -0.65
N ALA A 75 -6.49 -7.37 -0.52
CA ALA A 75 -7.10 -7.67 0.78
C ALA A 75 -6.62 -9.03 1.36
N ILE A 76 -6.46 -10.03 0.50
CA ILE A 76 -5.96 -11.37 0.84
C ILE A 76 -4.45 -11.31 1.13
N ILE A 77 -3.68 -10.70 0.22
CA ILE A 77 -2.22 -10.56 0.31
C ILE A 77 -1.85 -9.58 1.44
N GLN A 78 -2.71 -8.62 1.76
CA GLN A 78 -2.47 -7.51 2.70
C GLN A 78 -1.30 -6.58 2.32
N SER A 79 -0.87 -6.61 1.06
CA SER A 79 0.20 -5.76 0.52
C SER A 79 -0.14 -5.25 -0.87
N SER A 80 -0.53 -3.97 -0.97
CA SER A 80 -0.72 -3.34 -2.29
C SER A 80 0.57 -3.18 -3.04
N SER A 81 1.70 -2.96 -2.37
CA SER A 81 3.00 -2.93 -3.04
C SER A 81 3.25 -4.24 -3.80
N ALA A 82 2.90 -5.39 -3.22
CA ALA A 82 3.00 -6.68 -3.90
C ALA A 82 2.04 -6.77 -5.08
N THR A 83 0.75 -6.46 -4.90
CA THR A 83 -0.26 -6.48 -5.99
C THR A 83 0.12 -5.53 -7.12
N THR A 84 0.57 -4.32 -6.82
CA THR A 84 1.02 -3.33 -7.80
C THR A 84 2.29 -3.80 -8.50
N SER A 85 3.29 -4.33 -7.79
CA SER A 85 4.51 -4.87 -8.41
C SER A 85 4.20 -6.03 -9.36
N ILE A 86 3.29 -6.93 -9.00
CA ILE A 86 2.79 -7.98 -9.90
C ILE A 86 2.16 -7.33 -11.13
N THR A 87 1.28 -6.35 -10.94
CA THR A 87 0.59 -5.68 -12.06
C THR A 87 1.58 -4.97 -12.99
N VAL A 88 2.59 -4.28 -12.44
CA VAL A 88 3.68 -3.65 -13.21
C VAL A 88 4.45 -4.70 -14.01
N ALA A 89 4.79 -5.83 -13.39
CA ALA A 89 5.46 -6.95 -14.04
C ALA A 89 4.65 -7.53 -15.21
N LEU A 90 3.33 -7.69 -15.04
CA LEU A 90 2.44 -8.20 -16.09
C LEU A 90 2.31 -7.24 -17.28
N VAL A 91 2.33 -5.93 -17.02
CA VAL A 91 2.34 -4.92 -18.09
C VAL A 91 3.70 -4.88 -18.78
N ALA A 92 4.78 -5.02 -18.02
CA ALA A 92 6.13 -5.08 -18.57
C ALA A 92 6.35 -6.32 -19.47
N SER A 93 5.76 -7.47 -19.13
CA SER A 93 5.84 -8.69 -19.94
C SER A 93 4.91 -8.67 -21.17
N GLY A 94 4.05 -7.66 -21.30
CA GLY A 94 3.01 -7.59 -22.33
C GLY A 94 1.81 -8.52 -22.08
N SER A 95 1.79 -9.24 -20.95
CA SER A 95 0.70 -10.14 -20.58
C SER A 95 -0.57 -9.39 -20.18
N LEU A 96 -0.45 -8.12 -19.80
CA LEU A 96 -1.56 -7.25 -19.41
C LEU A 96 -1.43 -5.88 -20.08
N SER A 97 -2.53 -5.35 -20.61
CA SER A 97 -2.53 -3.99 -21.17
C SER A 97 -2.52 -2.93 -20.06
N LEU A 98 -2.02 -1.73 -20.37
CA LEU A 98 -2.09 -0.58 -19.46
C LEU A 98 -3.53 -0.31 -19.00
N GLN A 99 -4.47 -0.32 -19.95
CA GLN A 99 -5.89 -0.02 -19.70
C GLN A 99 -6.54 -1.03 -18.75
N SER A 100 -6.22 -2.33 -18.88
CA SER A 100 -6.74 -3.36 -17.97
C SER A 100 -6.06 -3.34 -16.60
N ALA A 101 -4.81 -2.88 -16.54
CA ALA A 101 -4.04 -2.80 -15.31
C ALA A 101 -4.44 -1.61 -14.41
N VAL A 102 -4.87 -0.48 -14.98
CA VAL A 102 -5.26 0.70 -14.19
C VAL A 102 -6.38 0.39 -13.17
N PRO A 103 -7.50 -0.26 -13.53
CA PRO A 103 -8.50 -0.70 -12.57
C PRO A 103 -7.94 -1.56 -11.43
N ILE A 104 -7.05 -2.52 -11.74
CA ILE A 104 -6.41 -3.38 -10.74
C ILE A 104 -5.62 -2.54 -9.74
N ILE A 105 -4.88 -1.52 -10.21
CA ILE A 105 -4.18 -0.58 -9.32
C ILE A 105 -5.17 0.21 -8.45
N MET A 106 -6.27 0.73 -9.00
CA MET A 106 -7.29 1.42 -8.20
C MET A 106 -7.86 0.50 -7.10
N GLY A 107 -8.15 -0.75 -7.47
CA GLY A 107 -8.56 -1.81 -6.56
C GLY A 107 -7.56 -2.06 -5.44
N ALA A 108 -6.29 -2.22 -5.78
CA ALA A 108 -5.22 -2.47 -4.80
C ALA A 108 -5.09 -1.35 -3.75
N ASN A 109 -5.31 -0.10 -4.15
CA ASN A 109 -5.35 1.03 -3.21
C ASN A 109 -6.52 0.91 -2.22
N ILE A 110 -7.70 0.50 -2.67
CA ILE A 110 -8.83 0.21 -1.78
C ILE A 110 -8.49 -0.97 -0.87
N GLY A 111 -8.01 -2.09 -1.43
CA GLY A 111 -7.73 -3.33 -0.70
C GLY A 111 -6.75 -3.15 0.47
N THR A 112 -5.77 -2.24 0.35
CA THR A 112 -4.78 -1.95 1.40
C THR A 112 -5.42 -1.56 2.73
N THR A 113 -6.58 -0.90 2.65
CA THR A 113 -7.24 -0.25 3.79
C THR A 113 -7.86 -1.26 4.77
N ILE A 114 -8.13 -2.50 4.32
CA ILE A 114 -8.69 -3.57 5.15
C ILE A 114 -7.88 -3.81 6.43
N THR A 115 -6.56 -3.69 6.34
CA THR A 115 -5.63 -3.97 7.44
C THR A 115 -5.84 -3.04 8.63
N SER A 116 -6.06 -1.75 8.36
CA SER A 116 -6.32 -0.76 9.40
C SER A 116 -7.69 -0.96 10.04
N THR A 117 -8.67 -1.42 9.27
CA THR A 117 -10.00 -1.78 9.77
C THR A 117 -9.96 -3.08 10.59
N ILE A 118 -9.18 -4.10 10.20
CA ILE A 118 -8.92 -5.30 11.03
C ILE A 118 -8.26 -4.91 12.36
N VAL A 119 -7.23 -4.06 12.33
CA VAL A 119 -6.56 -3.59 13.55
C VAL A 119 -7.54 -2.88 14.48
N SER A 120 -8.54 -2.18 13.94
CA SER A 120 -9.57 -1.54 14.76
C SER A 120 -10.41 -2.53 15.57
N LEU A 121 -10.62 -3.76 15.06
CA LEU A 121 -11.38 -4.81 15.73
C LEU A 121 -10.69 -5.31 17.01
N SER A 122 -9.37 -5.14 17.14
CA SER A 122 -8.64 -5.48 18.38
C SER A 122 -9.11 -4.67 19.60
N PHE A 123 -9.80 -3.56 19.39
CA PHE A 123 -10.34 -2.71 20.47
C PHE A 123 -11.79 -3.01 20.83
N ILE A 124 -12.41 -4.05 20.23
CA ILE A 124 -13.86 -4.35 20.35
C ILE A 124 -14.35 -4.47 21.80
N SER A 125 -13.50 -4.91 22.71
CA SER A 125 -13.80 -5.03 24.15
C SER A 125 -14.13 -3.67 24.80
N HIS A 126 -13.49 -2.58 24.37
CA HIS A 126 -13.61 -1.25 24.98
C HIS A 126 -14.41 -0.28 24.10
N LYS A 127 -15.72 -0.11 24.35
CA LYS A 127 -16.66 0.66 23.49
C LYS A 127 -16.11 2.01 22.99
N LYS A 128 -15.58 2.85 23.90
CA LYS A 128 -15.08 4.19 23.54
C LYS A 128 -13.80 4.12 22.70
N GLU A 129 -12.92 3.16 22.95
CA GLU A 129 -11.70 2.94 22.16
C GLU A 129 -12.02 2.34 20.81
N PHE A 130 -12.90 1.34 20.78
CA PHE A 130 -13.39 0.71 19.56
C PHE A 130 -13.96 1.73 18.58
N ARG A 131 -14.84 2.62 19.02
CA ARG A 131 -15.34 3.75 18.20
C ARG A 131 -14.22 4.56 17.55
N ARG A 132 -13.20 4.91 18.34
CA ARG A 132 -12.07 5.74 17.88
C ARG A 132 -11.18 4.97 16.91
N ALA A 133 -10.96 3.69 17.19
CA ALA A 133 -10.18 2.80 16.34
C ALA A 133 -10.89 2.59 14.99
N VAL A 134 -12.19 2.30 14.99
CA VAL A 134 -12.99 2.12 13.76
C VAL A 134 -13.02 3.39 12.94
N ALA A 135 -13.19 4.56 13.57
CA ALA A 135 -13.11 5.83 12.86
C ALA A 135 -11.72 6.09 12.25
N ALA A 136 -10.64 5.59 12.86
CA ALA A 136 -9.29 5.71 12.32
C ALA A 136 -9.05 4.72 11.17
N GLY A 137 -9.49 3.47 11.29
CA GLY A 137 -9.38 2.46 10.23
C GLY A 137 -10.17 2.87 8.99
N THR A 138 -11.48 3.08 9.16
CA THR A 138 -12.41 3.40 8.06
C THR A 138 -12.16 4.75 7.39
N TYR A 139 -11.41 5.67 8.02
CA TYR A 139 -11.00 6.91 7.35
C TYR A 139 -10.17 6.62 6.09
N HIS A 140 -9.26 5.64 6.16
CA HIS A 140 -8.45 5.24 5.01
C HIS A 140 -9.34 4.62 3.91
N ASP A 141 -10.27 3.75 4.32
CA ASP A 141 -11.24 3.08 3.46
C ASP A 141 -12.06 4.13 2.68
N PHE A 142 -12.70 5.06 3.39
CA PHE A 142 -13.50 6.11 2.76
C PHE A 142 -12.68 7.00 1.83
N PHE A 143 -11.43 7.33 2.18
CA PHE A 143 -10.58 8.10 1.29
C PHE A 143 -10.36 7.39 -0.05
N ASN A 144 -9.95 6.11 -0.04
CA ASN A 144 -9.66 5.37 -1.26
C ASN A 144 -10.94 5.03 -2.04
N ILE A 145 -12.02 4.66 -1.36
CA ILE A 145 -13.32 4.39 -2.01
C ILE A 145 -13.86 5.64 -2.69
N LEU A 146 -13.87 6.79 -2.01
CA LEU A 146 -14.35 8.04 -2.62
C LEU A 146 -13.45 8.50 -3.77
N THR A 147 -12.14 8.31 -3.65
CA THR A 147 -11.21 8.59 -4.75
C THR A 147 -11.50 7.71 -5.96
N ALA A 148 -11.73 6.40 -5.75
CA ALA A 148 -12.12 5.48 -6.82
C ALA A 148 -13.49 5.82 -7.42
N LEU A 149 -14.49 6.19 -6.62
CA LEU A 149 -15.80 6.59 -7.12
C LEU A 149 -15.75 7.81 -8.03
N ILE A 150 -14.75 8.68 -7.88
CA ILE A 150 -14.53 9.84 -8.75
C ILE A 150 -13.67 9.47 -9.96
N LEU A 151 -12.52 8.81 -9.74
CA LEU A 151 -11.52 8.60 -10.78
C LEU A 151 -11.81 7.39 -11.66
N PHE A 152 -12.47 6.35 -11.16
CA PHE A 152 -12.76 5.15 -11.95
C PHE A 152 -13.73 5.42 -13.11
N PRO A 153 -14.87 6.13 -12.92
CA PRO A 153 -15.71 6.51 -14.06
C PRO A 153 -15.00 7.40 -15.08
N LEU A 154 -14.10 8.29 -14.62
CA LEU A 154 -13.31 9.13 -15.51
C LEU A 154 -12.28 8.32 -16.30
N GLU A 155 -11.67 7.31 -15.68
CA GLU A 155 -10.81 6.36 -16.37
C GLU A 155 -11.59 5.53 -17.38
N TYR A 156 -12.75 5.00 -16.99
CA TYR A 156 -13.57 4.16 -17.85
C TYR A 156 -14.05 4.88 -19.12
N ASN A 157 -14.49 6.14 -18.99
CA ASN A 157 -15.05 6.89 -20.12
C ASN A 157 -14.01 7.69 -20.92
N PHE A 158 -12.96 8.19 -20.27
CA PHE A 158 -12.03 9.15 -20.87
C PHE A 158 -10.56 8.71 -20.82
N GLN A 159 -10.25 7.56 -20.21
CA GLN A 159 -8.87 7.09 -20.02
C GLN A 159 -7.97 8.15 -19.38
N LEU A 160 -8.54 8.93 -18.44
CA LEU A 160 -7.88 10.10 -17.87
C LEU A 160 -6.56 9.74 -17.19
N MET A 161 -6.52 8.66 -16.41
CA MET A 161 -5.31 8.27 -15.67
C MET A 161 -4.31 7.56 -16.57
N SER A 162 -4.74 6.56 -17.35
CA SER A 162 -3.85 5.86 -18.28
C SER A 162 -3.27 6.80 -19.33
N GLY A 163 -4.08 7.68 -19.91
CA GLY A 163 -3.65 8.67 -20.90
C GLY A 163 -2.68 9.70 -20.33
N LEU A 164 -2.97 10.29 -19.16
CA LEU A 164 -2.02 11.22 -18.50
C LEU A 164 -0.73 10.52 -18.11
N ALA A 165 -0.81 9.29 -17.59
CA ALA A 165 0.36 8.54 -17.20
C ALA A 165 1.24 8.19 -18.40
N GLN A 166 0.64 7.78 -19.52
CA GLN A 166 1.35 7.51 -20.77
C GLN A 166 1.98 8.78 -21.35
N TYR A 167 1.25 9.90 -21.33
CA TYR A 167 1.80 11.19 -21.73
C TYR A 167 3.04 11.56 -20.89
N ILE A 168 2.97 11.43 -19.57
CA ILE A 168 4.11 11.72 -18.69
C ILE A 168 5.25 10.72 -18.95
N ALA A 169 4.95 9.43 -19.07
CA ALA A 169 5.94 8.40 -19.32
C ALA A 169 6.73 8.70 -20.61
N THR A 170 6.05 8.89 -21.74
CA THR A 170 6.69 9.06 -23.04
C THR A 170 7.45 10.39 -23.18
N ASN A 171 7.01 11.47 -22.53
CA ASN A 171 7.67 12.78 -22.65
C ASN A 171 8.81 13.00 -21.64
N PHE A 172 8.75 12.34 -20.47
CA PHE A 172 9.73 12.57 -19.40
C PHE A 172 10.65 11.37 -19.15
N PHE A 173 10.31 10.19 -19.67
CA PHE A 173 11.12 8.99 -19.56
C PHE A 173 11.44 8.48 -20.98
N HIS A 174 12.73 8.27 -21.25
CA HIS A 174 13.17 7.71 -22.52
C HIS A 174 12.94 6.20 -22.49
N GLU A 175 12.29 5.65 -23.53
CA GLU A 175 12.25 4.19 -23.72
C GLU A 175 13.69 3.67 -23.76
N PRO A 176 14.03 2.64 -22.97
CA PRO A 176 15.28 1.94 -23.17
C PRO A 176 15.33 1.46 -24.63
N THR A 177 16.36 1.87 -25.38
CA THR A 177 16.51 1.60 -26.82
C THR A 177 16.62 0.11 -27.18
N ALA A 178 16.68 -0.78 -26.19
CA ALA A 178 16.53 -2.21 -26.40
C ALA A 178 15.04 -2.57 -26.37
N GLN A 179 14.53 -3.13 -27.48
CA GLN A 179 13.39 -4.05 -27.38
C GLN A 179 13.84 -5.20 -26.47
N ILE A 180 13.52 -5.12 -25.17
CA ILE A 180 13.87 -6.18 -24.22
C ILE A 180 12.90 -7.34 -24.48
N THR A 181 13.24 -8.17 -25.46
CA THR A 181 12.72 -9.54 -25.61
C THR A 181 13.48 -10.53 -24.72
N THR A 182 14.21 -10.07 -23.70
CA THR A 182 15.04 -10.94 -22.85
C THR A 182 14.79 -10.69 -21.36
N ASN A 183 14.12 -11.67 -20.72
CA ASN A 183 14.15 -11.97 -19.28
C ASN A 183 14.55 -10.80 -18.36
N PHE A 184 13.57 -9.93 -18.09
CA PHE A 184 13.67 -8.77 -17.20
C PHE A 184 14.14 -9.15 -15.78
N LYS A 185 15.03 -8.32 -15.19
CA LYS A 185 15.70 -8.54 -13.89
C LYS A 185 15.86 -7.22 -13.09
N MET A 186 14.99 -7.00 -12.10
CA MET A 186 14.99 -5.90 -11.11
C MET A 186 16.26 -5.82 -10.27
N LEU A 187 16.95 -6.93 -10.03
CA LEU A 187 18.26 -6.90 -9.35
C LEU A 187 19.39 -6.29 -10.19
N GLY A 188 19.14 -6.08 -11.48
CA GLY A 188 20.17 -5.70 -12.45
C GLY A 188 21.01 -6.90 -12.91
N PRO A 189 21.76 -6.76 -14.03
CA PRO A 189 22.42 -7.87 -14.68
C PRO A 189 23.45 -8.58 -13.79
N GLY A 190 24.23 -7.83 -12.99
CA GLY A 190 25.28 -8.38 -12.12
C GLY A 190 24.80 -9.17 -10.90
N LEU A 191 23.57 -8.94 -10.43
CA LEU A 191 23.00 -9.61 -9.24
C LEU A 191 21.93 -10.64 -9.60
N SER A 192 21.72 -10.90 -10.88
CA SER A 192 20.68 -11.80 -11.37
C SER A 192 21.08 -13.29 -11.40
N TRP A 193 22.33 -13.60 -11.09
CA TRP A 193 22.84 -14.97 -11.06
C TRP A 193 22.07 -15.91 -10.11
N PRO A 194 21.60 -15.49 -8.91
CA PRO A 194 20.85 -16.39 -8.06
C PRO A 194 19.44 -16.63 -8.61
N VAL A 195 18.87 -15.65 -9.33
CA VAL A 195 17.54 -15.79 -9.95
C VAL A 195 17.66 -16.84 -11.04
N LYS A 196 18.66 -16.68 -11.91
CA LYS A 196 18.95 -17.61 -13.00
C LYS A 196 19.19 -19.03 -12.47
N PHE A 197 20.00 -19.17 -11.43
CA PHE A 197 20.25 -20.47 -10.82
C PHE A 197 18.95 -21.15 -10.36
N ILE A 198 18.04 -20.42 -9.69
CA ILE A 198 16.77 -21.01 -9.25
C ILE A 198 15.86 -21.33 -10.44
N THR A 199 15.75 -20.43 -11.42
CA THR A 199 14.88 -20.64 -12.59
C THR A 199 15.35 -21.78 -13.50
N ASP A 200 16.67 -22.00 -13.57
CA ASP A 200 17.25 -23.10 -14.36
C ASP A 200 17.03 -24.46 -13.66
N ASN A 201 16.91 -24.48 -12.33
CA ASN A 201 16.69 -25.70 -11.54
C ASN A 201 15.21 -25.99 -11.22
N ILE A 202 14.35 -24.95 -11.19
CA ILE A 202 12.91 -25.08 -10.97
C ILE A 202 12.19 -24.74 -12.27
N THR A 203 11.81 -25.79 -13.00
CA THR A 203 11.08 -25.70 -14.28
C THR A 203 9.56 -25.68 -14.10
N ASN A 204 9.05 -26.01 -12.91
CA ASN A 204 7.63 -25.94 -12.59
C ASN A 204 7.25 -24.51 -12.18
N GLY A 205 6.57 -23.80 -13.08
CA GLY A 205 6.13 -22.42 -12.87
C GLY A 205 5.25 -22.21 -11.63
N TYR A 206 4.43 -23.19 -11.23
CA TYR A 206 3.59 -23.08 -10.02
C TYR A 206 4.44 -23.14 -8.74
N LEU A 207 5.44 -24.02 -8.71
CA LEU A 207 6.37 -24.13 -7.58
C LEU A 207 7.24 -22.87 -7.47
N LEU A 208 7.71 -22.36 -8.62
CA LEU A 208 8.47 -21.12 -8.68
C LEU A 208 7.63 -19.91 -8.23
N ALA A 209 6.36 -19.85 -8.63
CA ALA A 209 5.43 -18.81 -8.19
C ALA A 209 5.19 -18.87 -6.68
N ALA A 210 4.93 -20.06 -6.13
CA ALA A 210 4.76 -20.26 -4.69
C ALA A 210 6.00 -19.84 -3.90
N LEU A 211 7.20 -20.25 -4.35
CA LEU A 211 8.47 -19.85 -3.75
C LEU A 211 8.64 -18.33 -3.78
N SER A 212 8.41 -17.70 -4.94
CA SER A 212 8.55 -16.26 -5.11
C SER A 212 7.60 -15.48 -4.19
N LEU A 213 6.35 -15.93 -4.04
CA LEU A 213 5.37 -15.36 -3.13
C LEU A 213 5.81 -15.51 -1.68
N ILE A 214 6.26 -16.69 -1.26
CA ILE A 214 6.75 -16.92 0.12
C ILE A 214 7.92 -15.98 0.43
N MET A 215 8.88 -15.84 -0.49
CA MET A 215 10.01 -14.92 -0.32
C MET A 215 9.56 -13.46 -0.28
N LEU A 216 8.64 -13.07 -1.16
CA LEU A 216 8.06 -11.72 -1.20
C LEU A 216 7.38 -11.40 0.14
N PHE A 217 6.50 -12.27 0.63
CA PHE A 217 5.85 -12.12 1.94
C PHE A 217 6.86 -12.12 3.10
N GLY A 218 7.83 -13.02 3.07
CA GLY A 218 8.90 -13.09 4.07
C GLY A 218 9.66 -11.76 4.16
N SER A 219 10.00 -11.15 3.03
CA SER A 219 10.68 -9.85 2.99
C SER A 219 9.83 -8.73 3.60
N ILE A 220 8.51 -8.74 3.34
CA ILE A 220 7.57 -7.75 3.91
C ILE A 220 7.44 -7.92 5.43
N LEU A 221 7.32 -9.16 5.91
CA LEU A 221 7.26 -9.46 7.36
C LEU A 221 8.56 -9.09 8.07
N PHE A 222 9.70 -9.29 7.40
CA PHE A 222 11.00 -8.87 7.89
C PHE A 222 11.11 -7.34 7.99
N PHE A 223 10.69 -6.61 6.96
CA PHE A 223 10.63 -5.13 7.01
C PHE A 223 9.81 -4.66 8.21
N ARG A 224 8.61 -5.22 8.40
CA ARG A 224 7.77 -4.93 9.57
C ARG A 224 8.56 -5.04 10.88
N LYS A 225 9.34 -6.11 11.06
CA LYS A 225 10.10 -6.35 12.29
C LYS A 225 11.24 -5.33 12.47
N VAL A 226 11.99 -5.04 11.41
CA VAL A 226 13.09 -4.04 11.45
C VAL A 226 12.56 -2.67 11.84
N ILE A 227 11.46 -2.24 11.22
CA ILE A 227 10.84 -0.94 11.46
C ILE A 227 10.27 -0.86 12.88
N SER A 228 9.58 -1.91 13.34
CA SER A 228 9.06 -1.96 14.70
C SER A 228 10.16 -1.87 15.76
N ASN A 229 11.35 -2.40 15.48
CA ASN A 229 12.50 -2.33 16.39
C ASN A 229 13.21 -0.96 16.34
N VAL A 230 13.19 -0.27 15.19
CA VAL A 230 13.74 1.09 15.02
C VAL A 230 12.84 2.13 15.68
N LEU A 231 11.53 1.96 15.55
CA LEU A 231 10.51 2.89 16.04
C LEU A 231 10.21 2.72 17.54
N GLY A 232 11.16 2.26 18.36
CA GLY A 232 11.02 2.16 19.81
C GLY A 232 10.68 3.52 20.44
N PHE A 233 9.39 3.82 20.56
CA PHE A 233 8.91 5.15 20.95
C PHE A 233 8.96 5.36 22.47
N GLY A 234 10.12 5.78 22.98
CA GLY A 234 10.27 6.34 24.31
C GLY A 234 9.62 7.72 24.42
N SER A 235 8.68 7.88 25.37
CA SER A 235 7.85 9.08 25.62
C SER A 235 6.84 9.43 24.51
N GLN A 236 5.56 9.11 24.75
CA GLN A 236 4.44 9.43 23.85
C GLN A 236 4.33 10.94 23.53
N THR A 237 4.81 11.81 24.42
CA THR A 237 4.74 13.26 24.25
C THR A 237 5.78 13.78 23.24
N LYS A 238 7.02 13.28 23.29
CA LYS A 238 8.07 13.63 22.30
C LYS A 238 7.69 13.08 20.93
N PHE A 239 7.25 11.83 20.89
CA PHE A 239 6.76 11.17 19.68
C PHE A 239 5.63 11.98 19.01
N ARG A 240 4.60 12.39 19.78
CA ARG A 240 3.50 13.20 19.25
C ARG A 240 3.98 14.53 18.69
N ARG A 241 4.90 15.23 19.38
CA ARG A 241 5.42 16.52 18.89
C ARG A 241 6.26 16.37 17.62
N PHE A 242 6.98 15.27 17.46
CA PHE A 242 7.84 15.04 16.29
C PHE A 242 7.00 14.71 15.05
N PHE A 243 6.10 13.71 15.15
CA PHE A 243 5.32 13.21 14.02
C PHE A 243 4.00 13.97 13.78
N PHE A 244 3.36 14.49 14.85
CA PHE A 244 1.96 14.93 14.81
C PHE A 244 1.72 16.39 15.24
N LYS A 245 2.72 17.27 15.16
CA LYS A 245 2.57 18.69 15.55
C LYS A 245 1.44 19.41 14.79
N ASN A 246 1.35 19.21 13.48
CA ASN A 246 0.29 19.78 12.64
C ASN A 246 0.01 18.85 11.44
N PRO A 247 -1.14 19.02 10.72
CA PRO A 247 -1.52 18.13 9.63
C PRO A 247 -0.48 18.01 8.50
N PHE A 248 0.18 19.10 8.09
CA PHE A 248 1.20 19.06 7.04
C PHE A 248 2.45 18.28 7.46
N LYS A 249 2.90 18.43 8.72
CA LYS A 249 3.98 17.62 9.27
C LYS A 249 3.58 16.14 9.38
N SER A 250 2.34 15.87 9.81
CA SER A 250 1.81 14.50 9.85
C SER A 250 1.80 13.86 8.46
N PHE A 251 1.32 14.59 7.45
CA PHE A 251 1.34 14.17 6.07
C PHE A 251 2.76 13.88 5.57
N GLY A 252 3.70 14.82 5.76
CA GLY A 252 5.09 14.63 5.34
C GLY A 252 5.74 13.42 6.01
N TRP A 253 5.50 13.21 7.30
CA TRP A 253 5.99 12.03 8.00
C TRP A 253 5.32 10.74 7.54
N GLY A 254 4.02 10.74 7.26
CA GLY A 254 3.34 9.57 6.69
C GLY A 254 3.97 9.15 5.37
N LEU A 255 4.21 10.14 4.48
CA LEU A 255 4.88 9.93 3.20
C LEU A 255 6.28 9.37 3.39
N LEU A 256 7.12 10.04 4.16
CA LEU A 256 8.52 9.63 4.38
C LEU A 256 8.62 8.26 5.06
N THR A 257 7.79 8.01 6.08
CA THR A 257 7.80 6.72 6.77
C THR A 257 7.35 5.62 5.84
N THR A 258 6.27 5.79 5.07
CA THR A 258 5.85 4.74 4.14
C THR A 258 6.83 4.55 2.99
N ALA A 259 7.43 5.62 2.46
CA ALA A 259 8.46 5.53 1.44
C ALA A 259 9.67 4.70 1.93
N ALA A 260 10.11 4.96 3.16
CA ALA A 260 11.19 4.21 3.79
C ALA A 260 10.77 2.77 4.07
N ILE A 261 9.57 2.57 4.61
CA ILE A 261 9.05 1.26 5.03
C ILE A 261 8.62 0.38 3.83
N ARG A 262 8.27 1.00 2.71
CA ARG A 262 7.63 0.42 1.53
C ARG A 262 6.31 -0.31 1.80
N SER A 263 5.67 -0.01 2.92
CA SER A 263 4.39 -0.59 3.33
C SER A 263 3.51 0.46 4.02
N SER A 264 2.46 0.88 3.32
CA SER A 264 1.39 1.70 3.91
C SER A 264 0.65 0.93 4.98
N THR A 265 0.37 -0.36 4.80
CA THR A 265 -0.29 -1.22 5.80
C THR A 265 0.37 -1.10 7.18
N VAL A 266 1.70 -1.24 7.26
CA VAL A 266 2.44 -1.09 8.52
C VAL A 266 2.28 0.33 9.06
N THR A 267 2.46 1.31 8.20
CA THR A 267 2.47 2.73 8.57
C THR A 267 1.11 3.23 9.05
N THR A 268 0.03 2.95 8.33
CA THR A 268 -1.33 3.39 8.63
C THR A 268 -1.92 2.63 9.82
N SER A 269 -1.64 1.33 9.94
CA SER A 269 -2.16 0.51 11.05
C SER A 269 -1.58 0.93 12.40
N LEU A 270 -0.34 1.43 12.45
CA LEU A 270 0.26 1.97 13.68
C LEU A 270 -0.48 3.18 14.23
N VAL A 271 -1.18 3.92 13.37
CA VAL A 271 -1.92 5.14 13.74
C VAL A 271 -3.23 4.80 14.45
N VAL A 272 -3.85 3.65 14.13
CA VAL A 272 -5.14 3.23 14.68
C VAL A 272 -5.10 3.12 16.22
N PRO A 273 -4.14 2.42 16.85
CA PRO A 273 -4.01 2.39 18.31
C PRO A 273 -3.79 3.77 18.94
N LEU A 274 -3.07 4.66 18.27
CA LEU A 274 -2.79 6.01 18.79
C LEU A 274 -4.05 6.86 18.86
N VAL A 275 -4.94 6.75 17.86
CA VAL A 275 -6.27 7.38 17.89
C VAL A 275 -7.16 6.71 18.93
N ALA A 276 -7.17 5.37 18.96
CA ALA A 276 -7.95 4.58 19.92
C ALA A 276 -7.64 5.00 21.37
N LYS A 277 -6.35 5.20 21.70
CA LYS A 277 -5.87 5.63 23.02
C LYS A 277 -5.82 7.15 23.23
N LYS A 278 -6.38 7.96 22.32
CA LYS A 278 -6.39 9.45 22.41
C LYS A 278 -4.98 10.09 22.43
N VAL A 279 -3.95 9.38 22.00
CA VAL A 279 -2.59 9.93 21.87
C VAL A 279 -2.56 11.02 20.81
N ILE A 280 -3.28 10.79 19.70
CA ILE A 280 -3.44 11.73 18.58
C ILE A 280 -4.91 11.85 18.18
N ARG A 281 -5.25 12.95 17.49
CA ARG A 281 -6.60 13.18 16.95
C ARG A 281 -6.76 12.51 15.59
N LEU A 282 -7.99 12.13 15.25
CA LEU A 282 -8.31 11.53 13.95
C LEU A 282 -7.89 12.42 12.76
N ARG A 283 -7.93 13.75 12.88
CA ARG A 283 -7.46 14.65 11.81
C ARG A 283 -5.94 14.60 11.58
N GLN A 284 -5.16 14.42 12.65
CA GLN A 284 -3.70 14.25 12.55
C GLN A 284 -3.37 12.89 11.96
N ALA A 285 -4.07 11.85 12.43
CA ALA A 285 -4.01 10.50 11.88
C ALA A 285 -4.36 10.48 10.39
N GLY A 286 -5.46 11.13 10.00
CA GLY A 286 -5.90 11.21 8.62
C GLY A 286 -4.85 11.82 7.71
N ALA A 287 -4.26 12.95 8.10
CA ALA A 287 -3.17 13.56 7.34
C ALA A 287 -1.97 12.61 7.16
N PHE A 288 -1.57 11.91 8.22
CA PHE A 288 -0.50 10.91 8.16
C PHE A 288 -0.84 9.73 7.25
N ILE A 289 -2.09 9.22 7.30
CA ILE A 289 -2.58 8.15 6.43
C ILE A 289 -2.52 8.58 4.95
N LEU A 290 -2.94 9.81 4.65
CA LEU A 290 -2.88 10.33 3.27
C LEU A 290 -1.45 10.46 2.75
N GLY A 291 -0.52 10.90 3.61
CA GLY A 291 0.90 10.90 3.29
C GLY A 291 1.41 9.49 3.02
N ALA A 292 1.06 8.54 3.89
CA ALA A 292 1.44 7.14 3.75
C ALA A 292 0.95 6.51 2.44
N ASN A 293 -0.26 6.86 2.00
CA ASN A 293 -0.82 6.36 0.76
C ASN A 293 0.01 6.80 -0.46
N ILE A 294 0.41 8.09 -0.52
CA ILE A 294 1.36 8.59 -1.54
C ILE A 294 2.74 7.93 -1.37
N GLY A 295 3.23 7.75 -0.15
CA GLY A 295 4.54 7.13 0.09
C GLY A 295 4.67 5.71 -0.49
N THR A 296 3.56 4.97 -0.62
CA THR A 296 3.56 3.60 -1.18
C THR A 296 3.92 3.58 -2.67
N THR A 297 3.60 4.64 -3.40
CA THR A 297 3.75 4.72 -4.86
C THR A 297 5.22 4.79 -5.28
N ILE A 298 6.12 5.18 -4.37
CA ILE A 298 7.57 5.16 -4.60
C ILE A 298 8.05 3.73 -4.90
N THR A 299 7.42 2.70 -4.32
CA THR A 299 7.77 1.30 -4.61
C THR A 299 7.44 0.93 -6.05
N ALA A 300 6.28 1.37 -6.56
CA ALA A 300 5.87 1.14 -7.94
C ALA A 300 6.83 1.84 -8.91
N PHE A 301 7.24 3.07 -8.60
CA PHE A 301 8.24 3.78 -9.39
C PHE A 301 9.55 3.00 -9.46
N LEU A 302 10.09 2.57 -8.32
CA LEU A 302 11.32 1.76 -8.27
C LEU A 302 11.20 0.45 -9.06
N ALA A 303 10.01 -0.18 -9.05
CA ALA A 303 9.76 -1.37 -9.86
C ALA A 303 9.75 -1.05 -11.35
N SER A 304 9.28 0.13 -11.75
CA SER A 304 9.11 0.53 -13.16
C SER A 304 10.33 1.16 -13.83
N THR A 305 11.30 1.71 -13.08
CA THR A 305 12.42 2.55 -13.58
C THR A 305 13.29 1.88 -14.66
N PHE A 306 13.21 0.56 -14.84
CA PHE A 306 14.04 -0.20 -15.79
C PHE A 306 13.25 -1.05 -16.80
N ASN A 307 11.94 -0.81 -16.96
CA ASN A 307 11.07 -1.66 -17.76
C ASN A 307 10.76 -1.05 -19.14
N SER A 308 9.60 -0.41 -19.25
CA SER A 308 9.01 0.13 -20.47
C SER A 308 8.18 1.35 -20.13
N ASN A 309 7.83 2.18 -21.11
CA ASN A 309 6.91 3.28 -20.89
C ASN A 309 5.58 2.80 -20.32
N ALA A 310 5.12 1.61 -20.71
CA ALA A 310 3.88 1.04 -20.16
C ALA A 310 3.99 0.73 -18.66
N ALA A 311 5.10 0.12 -18.23
CA ALA A 311 5.35 -0.16 -16.81
C ALA A 311 5.53 1.12 -15.98
N ILE A 312 6.23 2.12 -16.52
CA ILE A 312 6.37 3.45 -15.92
C ILE A 312 5.00 4.13 -15.84
N SER A 313 4.17 4.01 -16.87
CA SER A 313 2.79 4.53 -16.88
C SER A 313 1.94 3.92 -15.76
N ILE A 314 2.14 2.65 -15.41
CA ILE A 314 1.44 2.05 -14.26
C ILE A 314 1.88 2.66 -12.93
N ALA A 315 3.19 2.84 -12.74
CA ALA A 315 3.71 3.50 -11.54
C ALA A 315 3.21 4.95 -11.42
N ILE A 316 3.20 5.69 -12.53
CA ILE A 316 2.64 7.04 -12.59
C ILE A 316 1.14 7.01 -12.32
N THR A 317 0.40 6.05 -12.87
CA THR A 317 -1.04 5.90 -12.59
C THR A 317 -1.30 5.68 -11.10
N HIS A 318 -0.50 4.82 -10.45
CA HIS A 318 -0.60 4.60 -9.01
C HIS A 318 -0.36 5.89 -8.23
N PHE A 319 0.64 6.68 -8.63
CA PHE A 319 0.89 7.99 -8.07
C PHE A 319 -0.24 8.99 -8.30
N LEU A 320 -0.72 9.12 -9.54
CA LEU A 320 -1.79 10.05 -9.92
C LEU A 320 -3.08 9.78 -9.16
N PHE A 321 -3.49 8.51 -9.04
CA PHE A 321 -4.66 8.12 -8.27
C PHE A 321 -4.59 8.66 -6.82
N ASN A 322 -3.46 8.42 -6.16
CA ASN A 322 -3.25 8.86 -4.78
C ASN A 322 -3.12 10.37 -4.66
N PHE A 323 -2.36 10.99 -5.55
CA PHE A 323 -2.08 12.41 -5.54
C PHE A 323 -3.35 13.23 -5.79
N ILE A 324 -4.15 12.87 -6.79
CA ILE A 324 -5.42 13.55 -7.10
C ILE A 324 -6.43 13.34 -5.97
N GLY A 325 -6.52 12.13 -5.41
CA GLY A 325 -7.32 11.89 -4.21
C GLY A 325 -6.94 12.82 -3.05
N VAL A 326 -5.65 13.02 -2.80
CA VAL A 326 -5.16 13.96 -1.78
C VAL A 326 -5.50 15.41 -2.14
N LEU A 327 -5.39 15.83 -3.40
CA LEU A 327 -5.82 17.17 -3.81
C LEU A 327 -7.30 17.40 -3.52
N PHE A 328 -8.17 16.43 -3.80
CA PHE A 328 -9.59 16.52 -3.48
C PHE A 328 -9.84 16.51 -1.97
N PHE A 329 -9.38 15.49 -1.25
CA PHE A 329 -9.80 15.23 0.13
C PHE A 329 -8.87 15.76 1.23
N PHE A 330 -7.72 16.35 0.88
CA PHE A 330 -6.85 17.03 1.85
C PHE A 330 -6.81 18.54 1.65
N ARG A 331 -6.68 19.01 0.40
CA ARG A 331 -6.50 20.43 0.11
C ARG A 331 -7.81 21.20 0.07
N THR A 332 -8.89 20.58 -0.43
CA THR A 332 -10.19 21.24 -0.63
C THR A 332 -11.01 21.30 0.66
N PRO A 333 -11.32 22.50 1.20
CA PRO A 333 -11.92 22.64 2.54
C PRO A 333 -13.26 21.95 2.76
N PHE A 334 -14.10 21.85 1.72
CA PHE A 334 -15.40 21.18 1.81
C PHE A 334 -15.27 19.66 1.69
N LEU A 335 -14.56 19.18 0.66
CA LEU A 335 -14.40 17.76 0.37
C LEU A 335 -13.65 17.01 1.48
N LYS A 336 -12.65 17.64 2.12
CA LYS A 336 -11.90 17.02 3.23
C LYS A 336 -12.76 16.59 4.41
N GLU A 337 -13.94 17.18 4.58
CA GLU A 337 -14.84 16.84 5.68
C GLU A 337 -15.65 15.57 5.39
N ILE A 338 -15.76 15.14 4.14
CA ILE A 338 -16.60 13.99 3.75
C ILE A 338 -16.03 12.68 4.31
N PRO A 339 -14.77 12.26 4.03
CA PRO A 339 -14.24 11.02 4.58
C PRO A 339 -14.21 11.05 6.11
N PHE A 340 -13.92 12.22 6.69
CA PHE A 340 -13.88 12.41 8.14
C PHE A 340 -15.25 12.18 8.79
N LYS A 341 -16.32 12.78 8.24
CA LYS A 341 -17.68 12.64 8.76
C LYS A 341 -18.19 11.20 8.62
N LEU A 342 -17.93 10.55 7.48
CA LEU A 342 -18.31 9.15 7.25
C LEU A 342 -17.62 8.21 8.24
N ALA A 343 -16.30 8.34 8.40
CA ALA A 343 -15.52 7.53 9.34
C ALA A 343 -15.97 7.74 10.80
N MET A 344 -16.20 8.99 11.19
CA MET A 344 -16.77 9.32 12.51
C MET A 344 -18.20 8.77 12.67
N GLY A 345 -18.99 8.74 11.60
CA GLY A 345 -20.34 8.18 11.56
C GLY A 345 -20.33 6.68 11.87
N ILE A 346 -19.56 5.90 11.12
CA ILE A 346 -19.39 4.46 11.38
C ILE A 346 -18.89 4.21 12.79
N GLY A 347 -17.87 4.95 13.25
CA GLY A 347 -17.39 4.83 14.63
C GLY A 347 -18.46 5.14 15.69
N ARG A 348 -19.38 6.09 15.44
CA ARG A 348 -20.49 6.35 16.37
C ARG A 348 -21.50 5.21 16.38
N LEU A 349 -21.79 4.62 15.22
CA LEU A 349 -22.70 3.48 15.13
C LEU A 349 -22.18 2.28 15.95
N THR A 350 -20.86 2.07 16.01
CA THR A 350 -20.27 0.99 16.82
C THR A 350 -20.43 1.16 18.33
N LEU A 351 -20.78 2.36 18.82
CA LEU A 351 -21.18 2.55 20.22
C LEU A 351 -22.53 1.90 20.54
N ARG A 352 -23.46 1.91 19.58
CA ARG A 352 -24.79 1.31 19.72
C ARG A 352 -24.72 -0.19 19.56
N ASN A 353 -24.03 -0.68 18.52
CA ASN A 353 -23.81 -2.10 18.31
C ASN A 353 -22.40 -2.36 17.75
N ARG A 354 -21.58 -3.11 18.48
CA ARG A 354 -20.18 -3.41 18.12
C ARG A 354 -20.06 -4.22 16.82
N ILE A 355 -21.08 -5.02 16.51
CA ILE A 355 -21.13 -5.86 15.30
C ILE A 355 -21.06 -4.99 14.03
N ILE A 356 -21.49 -3.73 14.08
CA ILE A 356 -21.46 -2.81 12.93
C ILE A 356 -20.04 -2.64 12.37
N GLY A 357 -19.00 -2.65 13.21
CA GLY A 357 -17.62 -2.56 12.73
C GLY A 357 -17.20 -3.79 11.91
N PHE A 358 -17.64 -4.98 12.33
CA PHE A 358 -17.39 -6.22 11.61
C PHE A 358 -18.22 -6.32 10.32
N LEU A 359 -19.51 -5.98 10.38
CA LEU A 359 -20.38 -5.94 9.20
C LEU A 359 -19.88 -4.94 8.16
N TYR A 360 -19.42 -3.76 8.57
CA TYR A 360 -18.82 -2.79 7.67
C TYR A 360 -17.63 -3.38 6.90
N LEU A 361 -16.73 -4.08 7.59
CA LEU A 361 -15.58 -4.75 6.97
C LEU A 361 -16.04 -5.80 5.96
N LEU A 362 -16.95 -6.71 6.37
CA LEU A 362 -17.44 -7.76 5.49
C LEU A 362 -18.17 -7.20 4.27
N LEU A 363 -19.02 -6.20 4.46
CA LEU A 363 -19.76 -5.56 3.38
C LEU A 363 -18.83 -4.88 2.39
N THR A 364 -17.90 -4.07 2.89
CA THR A 364 -17.05 -3.20 2.05
C THR A 364 -16.02 -3.99 1.25
N PHE A 365 -15.37 -5.00 1.86
CA PHE A 365 -14.24 -5.69 1.23
C PHE A 365 -14.60 -7.03 0.60
N PHE A 366 -15.78 -7.59 0.89
CA PHE A 366 -16.16 -8.91 0.38
C PHE A 366 -17.55 -8.87 -0.28
N LEU A 367 -18.62 -8.62 0.48
CA LEU A 367 -19.98 -8.80 -0.04
C LEU A 367 -20.30 -7.86 -1.20
N ILE A 368 -19.98 -6.56 -1.09
CA ILE A 368 -20.22 -5.60 -2.18
C ILE A 368 -19.36 -5.97 -3.40
N PRO A 369 -18.02 -6.16 -3.29
CA PRO A 369 -17.20 -6.61 -4.40
C PRO A 369 -17.70 -7.89 -5.08
N PHE A 370 -18.00 -8.95 -4.33
CA PHE A 370 -18.48 -10.21 -4.89
C PHE A 370 -19.84 -10.07 -5.56
N SER A 371 -20.76 -9.29 -4.96
CA SER A 371 -22.07 -9.05 -5.55
C SER A 371 -21.96 -8.28 -6.86
N LEU A 372 -21.10 -7.25 -6.91
CA LEU A 372 -20.89 -6.46 -8.12
C LEU A 372 -20.18 -7.25 -9.22
N ILE A 373 -19.20 -8.11 -8.88
CA ILE A 373 -18.61 -9.04 -9.85
C ILE A 373 -19.72 -9.93 -10.44
N PHE A 374 -20.53 -10.57 -9.59
CA PHE A 374 -21.60 -11.47 -10.02
C PHE A 374 -22.65 -10.78 -10.91
N LEU A 375 -22.99 -9.53 -10.62
CA LEU A 375 -23.93 -8.73 -11.43
C LEU A 375 -23.31 -8.17 -12.72
N SER A 376 -21.98 -8.21 -12.85
CA SER A 376 -21.24 -7.67 -13.99
C SER A 376 -20.78 -8.74 -15.00
N GLN A 377 -21.02 -10.01 -14.67
CA GLN A 377 -20.97 -11.16 -15.59
C GLN A 377 -22.28 -11.25 -16.36
#